data_AF-V5WHP3-F1
#
_entry.id   AF-V5WHP3-F1
#
_cell.length_a   1.000
_cell.length_b   1.000
_cell.length_c   1.000
_cell.angle_alpha   90.00
_cell.angle_beta   90.00
_cell.angle_gamma   90.00
#
_symmetry.space_group_name_H-M   'P 1'
#
loop_
_entity.id
_entity.type
_entity.pdbx_description
1 polymer ?
#
loop_
_entity_poly.entity_id
_entity_poly.type
_entity_poly.pdbx_seq_one_letter_code
_entity_poly.pdbx_strand_id
1 'polypeptide(L)'
;MKDSQSGGPEAYTDESQRLSRSRIIQLLETIRENRSYSFQELKLIYRILSKSTHPDLHNQDGELFIRVQEVYEQALQRFRQQQSSTAVYGTAASPHTVPGHRLLKELGYQFSISPGMKFHILSQQYFQKAVYRKKVYANQAMHQRNYRIIQGMEFWAGEYEPEFVEIFQNFRSSLNRILPLTQDTQKYIHSMRILMKGIIACSWYHEQGAVRYLSMAEDRLRGGISLCEPLGRSISAAPVLCRLGYFYLRELEKPPLEFQSRQGYWENFRIL
;
A
#
# COMPACT_ATOMS: atom_id res chain seq x y z
N MET A 1 -49.55 56.91 -2.48
CA MET A 1 -50.05 55.65 -1.86
C MET A 1 -49.71 54.49 -2.77
N LYS A 2 -49.15 53.43 -2.18
CA LYS A 2 -48.75 52.13 -2.76
C LYS A 2 -47.38 52.05 -3.44
N ASP A 3 -46.42 51.85 -2.56
CA ASP A 3 -45.31 50.89 -2.63
C ASP A 3 -45.64 49.58 -3.36
N SER A 4 -44.64 49.00 -4.04
CA SER A 4 -44.24 47.56 -4.00
C SER A 4 -43.14 47.31 -5.03
N GLN A 5 -41.89 47.21 -4.60
CA GLN A 5 -41.14 45.97 -4.32
C GLN A 5 -40.34 45.42 -5.52
N SER A 6 -39.08 45.82 -5.59
CA SER A 6 -38.00 45.09 -6.27
C SER A 6 -37.18 44.32 -5.21
N GLY A 7 -37.55 43.06 -4.95
CA GLY A 7 -36.74 42.15 -4.14
C GLY A 7 -35.63 41.54 -4.99
N GLY A 8 -34.41 42.07 -4.87
CA GLY A 8 -33.21 41.40 -5.35
C GLY A 8 -32.83 40.25 -4.40
N PRO A 9 -32.22 39.16 -4.90
CA PRO A 9 -31.85 38.03 -4.07
C PRO A 9 -30.76 38.46 -3.08
N GLU A 10 -31.09 38.38 -1.80
CA GLU A 10 -30.14 38.50 -0.70
C GLU A 10 -28.97 37.56 -0.95
N ALA A 11 -27.78 38.15 -1.07
CA ALA A 11 -26.53 37.44 -0.95
C ALA A 11 -26.53 36.77 0.43
N TYR A 12 -26.80 35.47 0.44
CA TYR A 12 -26.53 34.59 1.58
C TYR A 12 -25.01 34.65 1.83
N THR A 13 -24.58 35.61 2.64
CA THR A 13 -23.19 35.71 3.07
C THR A 13 -22.88 34.53 3.98
N ASP A 14 -22.00 33.69 3.44
CA ASP A 14 -21.27 32.55 4.02
C ASP A 14 -20.40 32.97 5.23
N GLU A 15 -20.97 33.68 6.21
CA GLU A 15 -20.28 34.05 7.45
C GLU A 15 -20.07 32.86 8.38
N SER A 16 -20.89 31.82 8.24
CA SER A 16 -20.83 30.58 9.02
C SER A 16 -19.58 29.72 8.76
N GLN A 17 -18.80 30.02 7.71
CA GLN A 17 -17.57 29.28 7.36
C GLN A 17 -16.27 30.04 7.66
N ARG A 18 -16.33 31.28 8.18
CA ARG A 18 -15.11 32.02 8.52
C ARG A 18 -14.56 31.57 9.88
N LEU A 19 -13.51 30.77 9.85
CA LEU A 19 -12.74 30.41 11.05
C LEU A 19 -12.16 31.68 11.69
N SER A 20 -12.43 31.89 12.97
CA SER A 20 -11.86 33.02 13.71
C SER A 20 -10.33 32.90 13.79
N ARG A 21 -9.63 34.05 13.79
CA ARG A 21 -8.16 34.13 13.90
C ARG A 21 -7.63 33.34 15.11
N SER A 22 -8.31 33.41 16.26
CA SER A 22 -7.95 32.65 17.47
C SER A 22 -8.05 31.14 17.28
N ARG A 23 -9.04 30.66 16.54
CA ARG A 23 -9.26 29.24 16.27
C ARG A 23 -8.26 28.69 15.26
N ILE A 24 -7.83 29.51 14.30
CA ILE A 24 -6.73 29.17 13.37
C ILE A 24 -5.43 28.99 14.15
N ILE A 25 -5.11 29.90 15.08
CA ILE A 25 -3.89 29.82 15.91
C ILE A 25 -3.91 28.55 16.78
N GLN A 26 -5.02 28.24 17.45
CA GLN A 26 -5.16 27.02 18.25
C GLN A 26 -5.00 25.74 17.41
N LEU A 27 -5.54 25.73 16.19
CA LEU A 27 -5.36 24.60 15.26
C LEU A 27 -3.89 24.45 14.84
N LEU A 28 -3.18 25.56 14.58
CA LEU A 28 -1.76 25.53 14.26
C LEU A 28 -0.91 25.00 15.43
N GLU A 29 -1.22 25.40 16.66
CA GLU A 29 -0.56 24.88 17.86
C GLU A 29 -0.83 23.38 18.02
N THR A 30 -2.07 22.95 17.80
CA THR A 30 -2.44 21.53 17.84
C THR A 30 -1.70 20.72 16.77
N ILE A 31 -1.57 21.22 15.54
CA ILE A 31 -0.79 20.56 14.47
C ILE A 31 0.69 20.51 14.82
N ARG A 32 1.21 21.53 15.51
CA ARG A 32 2.61 21.61 15.91
C ARG A 32 2.94 20.63 17.03
N GLU A 33 2.01 20.42 17.96
CA GLU A 33 2.17 19.57 19.15
C GLU A 33 1.77 18.11 18.91
N ASN A 34 0.73 17.88 18.10
CA ASN A 34 0.10 16.57 17.96
C ASN A 34 0.66 15.79 16.75
N ARG A 35 1.15 14.56 17.00
CA ARG A 35 1.96 13.77 16.03
C ARG A 35 1.16 12.78 15.17
N SER A 36 -0.17 12.80 15.24
CA SER A 36 -1.02 11.70 14.75
C SER A 36 -1.84 12.01 13.50
N TYR A 37 -1.54 13.11 12.79
CA TYR A 37 -2.27 13.43 11.56
C TYR A 37 -1.76 12.62 10.36
N SER A 38 -2.68 12.03 9.59
CA SER A 38 -2.36 11.44 8.29
C SER A 38 -2.05 12.51 7.25
N PHE A 39 -1.36 12.11 6.17
CA PHE A 39 -1.06 13.00 5.05
C PHE A 39 -2.32 13.62 4.42
N GLN A 40 -3.42 12.87 4.34
CA GLN A 40 -4.68 13.39 3.79
C GLN A 40 -5.33 14.40 4.72
N GLU A 41 -5.27 14.20 6.03
CA GLU A 41 -5.77 15.14 7.03
C GLU A 41 -4.95 16.43 7.05
N LEU A 42 -3.61 16.35 7.02
CA LEU A 42 -2.74 17.52 6.93
C LEU A 42 -3.01 18.35 5.67
N LYS A 43 -3.18 17.67 4.52
CA LYS A 43 -3.48 18.35 3.25
C LYS A 43 -4.86 19.01 3.26
N LEU A 44 -5.85 18.38 3.89
CA LEU A 44 -7.20 18.94 4.03
C LEU A 44 -7.18 20.17 4.94
N ILE A 45 -6.54 20.07 6.11
CA ILE A 45 -6.42 21.17 7.07
C ILE A 45 -5.69 22.35 6.45
N TYR A 46 -4.56 22.10 5.77
CA TYR A 46 -3.82 23.15 5.05
C TYR A 46 -4.69 23.86 4.02
N ARG A 47 -5.44 23.11 3.19
CA ARG A 47 -6.33 23.70 2.18
C ARG A 47 -7.39 24.62 2.79
N ILE A 48 -7.97 24.21 3.93
CA ILE A 48 -8.98 25.01 4.65
C ILE A 48 -8.35 26.28 5.21
N LEU A 49 -7.22 26.15 5.91
CA LEU A 49 -6.55 27.27 6.57
C LEU A 49 -5.93 28.26 5.57
N SER A 50 -5.33 27.80 4.47
CA SER A 50 -4.81 28.65 3.41
C SER A 50 -5.91 29.47 2.75
N LYS A 51 -7.11 28.90 2.55
CA LYS A 51 -8.25 29.64 1.99
C LYS A 51 -8.76 30.71 2.95
N SER A 52 -8.74 30.46 4.25
CA SER A 52 -9.22 31.41 5.27
C SER A 52 -8.18 32.45 5.70
N THR A 53 -6.93 32.32 5.28
CA THR A 53 -5.83 33.23 5.65
C THR A 53 -5.21 33.95 4.44
N HIS A 54 -5.66 33.65 3.22
CA HIS A 54 -5.04 34.18 2.00
C HIS A 54 -5.08 35.72 1.96
N PRO A 55 -3.94 36.40 1.73
CA PRO A 55 -3.87 37.86 1.73
C PRO A 55 -4.81 38.48 0.67
N ASP A 56 -4.83 37.92 -0.54
CA ASP A 56 -5.68 38.41 -1.64
C ASP A 56 -7.19 38.28 -1.39
N LEU A 57 -7.61 37.35 -0.51
CA LEU A 57 -9.03 37.13 -0.22
C LEU A 57 -9.53 38.02 0.93
N HIS A 58 -8.61 38.52 1.75
CA HIS A 58 -8.96 39.18 3.02
C HIS A 58 -8.28 40.55 3.21
N ASN A 59 -7.48 41.03 2.24
CA ASN A 59 -6.71 42.27 2.31
C ASN A 59 -5.90 42.39 3.62
N GLN A 60 -5.29 41.29 4.06
CA GLN A 60 -4.44 41.22 5.25
C GLN A 60 -2.96 41.16 4.85
N ASP A 61 -2.04 41.43 5.79
CA ASP A 61 -0.59 41.49 5.53
C ASP A 61 0.07 40.14 5.15
N GLY A 62 -0.68 39.04 5.22
CA GLY A 62 -0.22 37.70 4.87
C GLY A 62 0.56 36.96 5.96
N GLU A 63 0.83 37.55 7.12
CA GLU A 63 1.61 36.96 8.21
C GLU A 63 1.02 35.61 8.69
N LEU A 64 -0.31 35.55 8.83
CA LEU A 64 -1.04 34.33 9.18
C LEU A 64 -0.91 33.23 8.12
N PHE A 65 -0.93 33.60 6.85
CA PHE A 65 -0.81 32.66 5.75
C PHE A 65 0.59 32.03 5.71
N ILE A 66 1.62 32.86 5.89
CA ILE A 66 3.02 32.42 6.00
C ILE A 66 3.15 31.42 7.16
N ARG A 67 2.58 31.75 8.32
CA ARG A 67 2.63 30.88 9.50
C ARG A 67 1.89 29.54 9.29
N VAL A 68 0.77 29.54 8.57
CA VAL A 68 0.07 28.29 8.16
C VAL A 68 0.97 27.44 7.26
N GLN A 69 1.65 28.06 6.30
CA GLN A 69 2.57 27.38 5.39
C GLN A 69 3.77 26.77 6.12
N GLU A 70 4.42 27.54 6.99
CA GLU A 70 5.56 27.06 7.79
C GLU A 70 5.19 25.86 8.67
N VAL A 71 4.04 25.92 9.37
CA VAL A 71 3.58 24.82 10.22
C VAL A 71 3.25 23.58 9.39
N TYR A 72 2.63 23.74 8.22
CA TYR A 72 2.36 22.63 7.31
C TYR A 72 3.66 22.01 6.76
N GLU A 73 4.62 22.83 6.34
CA GLU A 73 5.90 22.35 5.82
C GLU A 73 6.72 21.64 6.90
N GLN A 74 6.72 22.14 8.14
CA GLN A 74 7.32 21.47 9.29
C GLN A 74 6.63 20.13 9.59
N ALA A 75 5.30 20.09 9.58
CA ALA A 75 4.55 18.85 9.78
C ALA A 75 4.84 17.84 8.67
N LEU A 76 4.96 18.30 7.42
CA LEU A 76 5.29 17.47 6.26
C LEU A 76 6.73 16.96 6.31
N GLN A 77 7.69 17.78 6.73
CA GLN A 77 9.07 17.37 6.96
C GLN A 77 9.16 16.33 8.06
N ARG A 78 8.43 16.48 9.17
CA ARG A 78 8.36 15.47 10.23
C ARG A 78 7.74 14.17 9.74
N PHE A 79 6.68 14.23 8.94
CA PHE A 79 6.08 13.06 8.32
C PHE A 79 7.07 12.32 7.41
N ARG A 80 7.83 13.07 6.58
CA ARG A 80 8.89 12.52 5.74
C ARG A 80 10.03 11.93 6.58
N GLN A 81 10.50 12.65 7.59
CA GLN A 81 11.52 12.16 8.51
C GLN A 81 11.05 10.91 9.26
N GLN A 82 9.79 10.81 9.70
CA GLN A 82 9.27 9.58 10.30
C GLN A 82 9.29 8.40 9.31
N GLN A 83 9.02 8.66 8.02
CA GLN A 83 9.15 7.65 6.96
C GLN A 83 10.62 7.31 6.62
N SER A 84 11.53 8.28 6.74
CA SER A 84 12.97 8.09 6.49
C SER A 84 13.70 7.46 7.68
N SER A 85 13.28 7.74 8.91
CA SER A 85 13.77 7.15 10.16
C SER A 85 13.29 5.72 10.36
N THR A 86 12.36 5.23 9.52
CA THR A 86 12.03 3.80 9.47
C THR A 86 13.04 2.98 8.65
N ALA A 87 14.10 3.60 8.13
CA ALA A 87 15.15 2.95 7.32
C ALA A 87 16.51 2.76 8.04
N VAL A 88 16.61 2.96 9.36
CA VAL A 88 17.87 2.74 10.09
C VAL A 88 17.66 1.75 11.25
N TYR A 89 18.20 0.55 11.03
CA TYR A 89 18.49 -0.57 11.94
C TYR A 89 18.20 -0.44 13.44
N GLY A 90 17.45 -1.44 13.93
CA GLY A 90 17.88 -2.28 15.06
C GLY A 90 17.91 -1.65 16.45
N THR A 91 16.76 -1.59 17.12
CA THR A 91 16.65 -1.82 18.59
C THR A 91 15.18 -1.99 18.96
N ALA A 92 14.84 -3.16 19.50
CA ALA A 92 13.58 -3.52 20.18
C ALA A 92 12.33 -2.69 19.83
N ALA A 93 11.95 -2.68 18.55
CA ALA A 93 10.73 -2.03 18.12
C ALA A 93 9.54 -2.87 18.63
N SER A 94 8.67 -2.27 19.45
CA SER A 94 7.44 -2.89 19.93
C SER A 94 6.74 -3.64 18.78
N PRO A 95 6.27 -4.90 18.95
CA PRO A 95 5.74 -5.74 17.88
C PRO A 95 4.58 -5.11 17.07
N HIS A 96 4.05 -3.99 17.52
CA HIS A 96 3.06 -3.15 16.84
C HIS A 96 3.60 -2.19 15.77
N THR A 97 4.93 -2.02 15.66
CA THR A 97 5.55 -1.06 14.72
C THR A 97 6.14 -1.71 13.46
N VAL A 98 6.36 -3.02 13.46
CA VAL A 98 6.90 -3.73 12.30
C VAL A 98 5.80 -3.90 11.24
N PRO A 99 6.00 -3.44 10.00
CA PRO A 99 5.01 -3.59 8.92
C PRO A 99 4.57 -5.04 8.72
N GLY A 100 3.26 -5.24 8.56
CA GLY A 100 2.67 -6.57 8.33
C GLY A 100 2.49 -7.45 9.57
N HIS A 101 3.11 -7.16 10.72
CA HIS A 101 2.96 -7.99 11.95
C HIS A 101 1.51 -8.12 12.41
N ARG A 102 0.77 -7.01 12.45
CA ARG A 102 -0.65 -7.02 12.84
C ARG A 102 -1.47 -7.92 11.93
N LEU A 103 -1.18 -7.89 10.62
CA LEU A 103 -1.87 -8.72 9.65
C LEU A 103 -1.54 -10.21 9.83
N LEU A 104 -0.27 -10.56 10.09
CA LEU A 104 0.14 -11.93 10.39
C LEU A 104 -0.58 -12.47 11.64
N LYS A 105 -0.69 -11.65 12.69
CA LYS A 105 -1.47 -11.99 13.90
C LYS A 105 -2.96 -12.17 13.60
N GLU A 106 -3.56 -11.28 12.81
CA GLU A 106 -4.96 -11.39 12.36
C GLU A 106 -5.23 -12.66 11.55
N LEU A 107 -4.21 -13.18 10.85
CA LEU A 107 -4.26 -14.45 10.12
C LEU A 107 -3.96 -15.68 10.99
N GLY A 108 -3.75 -15.51 12.30
CA GLY A 108 -3.49 -16.60 13.24
C GLY A 108 -2.04 -17.07 13.31
N TYR A 109 -1.10 -16.36 12.69
CA TYR A 109 0.31 -16.74 12.73
C TYR A 109 1.02 -16.20 13.97
N GLN A 110 1.87 -17.04 14.56
CA GLN A 110 2.77 -16.65 15.64
C GLN A 110 3.94 -15.81 15.12
N PHE A 111 4.53 -14.99 16.00
CA PHE A 111 5.64 -14.10 15.64
C PHE A 111 6.97 -14.83 15.41
N SER A 112 7.10 -16.06 15.92
CA SER A 112 8.28 -16.92 15.86
C SER A 112 8.59 -17.48 14.46
N ILE A 113 7.68 -17.35 13.50
CA ILE A 113 7.93 -17.84 12.14
C ILE A 113 9.05 -17.05 11.45
N SER A 114 9.82 -17.71 10.57
CA SER A 114 10.96 -17.10 9.88
C SER A 114 10.56 -15.90 8.99
N PRO A 115 11.47 -14.95 8.72
CA PRO A 115 11.22 -13.85 7.76
C PRO A 115 10.72 -14.35 6.39
N GLY A 116 11.30 -15.44 5.87
CA GLY A 116 10.85 -16.05 4.62
C GLY A 116 9.39 -16.51 4.68
N MET A 117 8.96 -17.10 5.79
CA MET A 117 7.56 -17.53 5.96
C MET A 117 6.62 -16.32 6.00
N LYS A 118 7.01 -15.26 6.73
CA LYS A 118 6.26 -13.99 6.76
C LYS A 118 6.12 -13.40 5.36
N PHE A 119 7.21 -13.40 4.59
CA PHE A 119 7.23 -12.98 3.19
C PHE A 119 6.26 -13.80 2.33
N HIS A 120 6.33 -15.13 2.35
CA HIS A 120 5.49 -16.00 1.54
C HIS A 120 4.01 -15.90 1.91
N ILE A 121 3.66 -15.77 3.19
CA ILE A 121 2.28 -15.52 3.63
C ILE A 121 1.77 -14.20 3.05
N LEU A 122 2.55 -13.12 3.15
CA LEU A 122 2.13 -11.81 2.66
C LEU A 122 2.07 -11.74 1.13
N SER A 123 3.00 -12.42 0.45
CA SER A 123 2.95 -12.63 -1.00
C SER A 123 1.65 -13.33 -1.41
N GLN A 124 1.33 -14.44 -0.75
CA GLN A 124 0.06 -15.14 -0.96
C GLN A 124 -1.14 -14.20 -0.77
N GLN A 125 -1.19 -13.42 0.31
CA GLN A 125 -2.29 -12.47 0.55
C GLN A 125 -2.38 -11.41 -0.54
N TYR A 126 -1.23 -10.88 -1.00
CA TYR A 126 -1.16 -9.87 -2.05
C TYR A 126 -1.74 -10.39 -3.36
N PHE A 127 -1.35 -11.59 -3.78
CA PHE A 127 -1.78 -12.18 -5.05
C PHE A 127 -3.19 -12.77 -4.98
N GLN A 128 -3.56 -13.48 -3.90
CA GLN A 128 -4.92 -14.04 -3.73
C GLN A 128 -6.00 -12.97 -3.65
N LYS A 129 -5.73 -11.88 -2.92
CA LYS A 129 -6.68 -10.76 -2.83
C LYS A 129 -6.61 -9.82 -4.04
N ALA A 130 -5.75 -10.13 -5.00
CA ALA A 130 -5.53 -9.34 -6.20
C ALA A 130 -5.21 -7.87 -5.91
N VAL A 131 -4.41 -7.61 -4.87
CA VAL A 131 -4.01 -6.25 -4.44
C VAL A 131 -3.27 -5.51 -5.56
N TYR A 132 -2.61 -6.26 -6.45
CA TYR A 132 -1.99 -5.76 -7.67
C TYR A 132 -2.97 -5.10 -8.66
N ARG A 133 -4.28 -5.37 -8.58
CA ARG A 133 -5.27 -4.75 -9.48
C ARG A 133 -5.60 -3.34 -8.99
N LYS A 134 -5.52 -2.35 -9.89
CA LYS A 134 -5.85 -0.95 -9.60
C LYS A 134 -7.21 -0.78 -8.89
N LYS A 135 -8.25 -1.49 -9.34
CA LYS A 135 -9.59 -1.45 -8.71
C LYS A 135 -9.59 -1.90 -7.24
N VAL A 136 -8.79 -2.92 -6.90
CA VAL A 136 -8.68 -3.42 -5.54
C VAL A 136 -7.80 -2.48 -4.71
N TYR A 137 -6.64 -2.09 -5.25
CA TYR A 137 -5.71 -1.18 -4.60
C TYR A 137 -6.36 0.18 -4.23
N ALA A 138 -7.13 0.75 -5.16
CA ALA A 138 -7.80 2.04 -4.99
C ALA A 138 -9.10 1.98 -4.17
N ASN A 139 -9.53 0.81 -3.71
CA ASN A 139 -10.74 0.67 -2.90
C ASN A 139 -10.50 1.27 -1.50
N GLN A 140 -11.17 2.38 -1.20
CA GLN A 140 -11.04 3.11 0.07
C GLN A 140 -11.37 2.24 1.30
N ALA A 141 -12.43 1.42 1.22
CA ALA A 141 -12.84 0.54 2.33
C ALA A 141 -11.78 -0.51 2.67
N MET A 142 -10.90 -0.86 1.72
CA MET A 142 -9.84 -1.84 1.89
C MET A 142 -8.44 -1.22 1.89
N HIS A 143 -8.33 0.10 1.82
CA HIS A 143 -7.06 0.79 1.59
C HIS A 143 -6.04 0.45 2.68
N GLN A 144 -6.46 0.52 3.96
CA GLN A 144 -5.57 0.25 5.08
C GLN A 144 -5.04 -1.19 5.08
N ARG A 145 -5.90 -2.18 4.77
CA ARG A 145 -5.49 -3.59 4.65
C ARG A 145 -4.51 -3.78 3.50
N ASN A 146 -4.84 -3.27 2.33
CA ASN A 146 -4.00 -3.41 1.13
C ASN A 146 -2.63 -2.75 1.31
N TYR A 147 -2.61 -1.58 1.96
CA TYR A 147 -1.38 -0.88 2.31
C TYR A 147 -0.52 -1.71 3.27
N ARG A 148 -1.10 -2.29 4.32
CA ARG A 148 -0.39 -3.19 5.25
C ARG A 148 0.19 -4.42 4.55
N ILE A 149 -0.54 -5.02 3.60
CA ILE A 149 -0.03 -6.16 2.81
C ILE A 149 1.22 -5.74 2.04
N ILE A 150 1.14 -4.61 1.32
CA ILE A 150 2.23 -4.09 0.50
C ILE A 150 3.46 -3.77 1.36
N GLN A 151 3.30 -2.98 2.41
CA GLN A 151 4.41 -2.61 3.28
C GLN A 151 5.02 -3.81 3.98
N GLY A 152 4.19 -4.75 4.43
CA GLY A 152 4.67 -5.99 5.02
C GLY A 152 5.48 -6.80 4.01
N MET A 153 4.99 -6.94 2.78
CA MET A 153 5.69 -7.67 1.74
C MET A 153 7.04 -7.03 1.40
N GLU A 154 7.13 -5.70 1.30
CA GLU A 154 8.39 -4.98 1.08
C GLU A 154 9.35 -5.15 2.26
N PHE A 155 8.86 -5.01 3.49
CA PHE A 155 9.67 -5.16 4.70
C PHE A 155 10.23 -6.59 4.84
N TRP A 156 9.37 -7.61 4.81
CA TRP A 156 9.81 -9.00 4.99
C TRP A 156 10.60 -9.54 3.81
N ALA A 157 10.35 -9.03 2.59
CA ALA A 157 11.25 -9.29 1.47
C ALA A 157 12.63 -8.67 1.70
N GLY A 158 12.71 -7.45 2.23
CA GLY A 158 14.00 -6.82 2.56
C GLY A 158 14.82 -7.61 3.58
N GLU A 159 14.17 -8.27 4.54
CA GLU A 159 14.83 -9.12 5.54
C GLU A 159 15.18 -10.52 5.02
N TYR A 160 14.43 -11.04 4.05
CA TYR A 160 14.61 -12.41 3.54
C TYR A 160 15.42 -12.47 2.24
N GLU A 161 15.00 -11.72 1.22
CA GLU A 161 15.55 -11.72 -0.14
C GLU A 161 15.53 -10.28 -0.71
N PRO A 162 16.55 -9.45 -0.43
CA PRO A 162 16.53 -8.02 -0.78
C PRO A 162 16.34 -7.73 -2.27
N GLU A 163 16.84 -8.60 -3.16
CA GLU A 163 16.66 -8.46 -4.62
C GLU A 163 15.18 -8.41 -5.01
N PHE A 164 14.32 -9.10 -4.26
CA PHE A 164 12.89 -9.14 -4.53
C PHE A 164 12.23 -7.76 -4.40
N VAL A 165 12.71 -6.90 -3.49
CA VAL A 165 12.11 -5.59 -3.24
C VAL A 165 12.11 -4.76 -4.52
N GLU A 166 13.23 -4.74 -5.24
CA GLU A 166 13.35 -4.04 -6.52
C GLU A 166 12.42 -4.65 -7.59
N ILE A 167 12.41 -5.98 -7.71
CA ILE A 167 11.54 -6.71 -8.65
C ILE A 167 10.06 -6.35 -8.38
N PHE A 168 9.66 -6.33 -7.12
CA PHE A 168 8.30 -6.06 -6.70
C PHE A 168 7.89 -4.60 -6.94
N GLN A 169 8.76 -3.64 -6.62
CA GLN A 169 8.51 -2.22 -6.88
C GLN A 169 8.40 -1.94 -8.38
N ASN A 170 9.27 -2.54 -9.19
CA ASN A 170 9.21 -2.47 -10.65
C ASN A 170 7.89 -3.06 -11.17
N PHE A 171 7.48 -4.21 -10.65
CA PHE A 171 6.22 -4.85 -11.01
C PHE A 171 5.02 -3.97 -10.66
N ARG A 172 4.96 -3.45 -9.43
CA ARG A 172 3.88 -2.54 -9.01
C ARG A 172 3.79 -1.30 -9.90
N SER A 173 4.93 -0.73 -10.27
CA SER A 173 5.01 0.47 -11.10
C SER A 173 4.54 0.19 -12.54
N SER A 174 4.77 -1.02 -13.06
CA SER A 174 4.37 -1.40 -14.42
C SER A 174 2.85 -1.60 -14.57
N LEU A 175 2.15 -1.94 -13.49
CA LEU A 175 0.70 -2.20 -13.48
C LEU A 175 -0.18 -0.97 -13.68
N ASN A 176 0.35 0.24 -13.49
CA ASN A 176 -0.38 1.48 -13.69
C ASN A 176 -0.46 1.93 -15.15
N ARG A 177 0.19 1.19 -16.07
CA ARG A 177 0.19 1.53 -17.50
C ARG A 177 -1.14 1.13 -18.13
N ILE A 178 -1.75 2.08 -18.83
CA ILE A 178 -2.91 1.81 -19.68
C ILE A 178 -2.39 1.07 -20.91
N LEU A 179 -2.82 -0.18 -21.09
CA LEU A 179 -2.48 -0.97 -22.27
C LEU A 179 -3.66 -0.93 -23.25
N PRO A 180 -3.40 -0.70 -24.56
CA PRO A 180 -4.44 -0.83 -25.57
C PRO A 180 -4.95 -2.27 -25.63
N LEU A 181 -6.23 -2.47 -25.97
CA LEU A 181 -6.82 -3.79 -26.10
C LEU A 181 -6.36 -4.44 -27.41
N THR A 182 -5.19 -5.06 -27.39
CA THR A 182 -4.61 -5.82 -28.50
C THR A 182 -4.56 -7.32 -28.16
N GLN A 183 -4.32 -8.17 -29.16
CA GLN A 183 -4.11 -9.60 -28.94
C GLN A 183 -2.94 -9.85 -27.97
N ASP A 184 -1.85 -9.08 -28.09
CA ASP A 184 -0.70 -9.18 -27.19
C ASP A 184 -1.05 -8.77 -25.77
N THR A 185 -1.86 -7.73 -25.56
CA THR A 185 -2.34 -7.35 -24.23
C THR A 185 -3.20 -8.46 -23.62
N GLN A 186 -4.05 -9.13 -24.41
CA GLN A 186 -4.82 -10.27 -23.93
C GLN A 186 -3.92 -11.44 -23.53
N LYS A 187 -2.90 -11.77 -24.34
CA LYS A 187 -1.89 -12.78 -24.02
C LYS A 187 -1.13 -12.43 -22.74
N TYR A 188 -0.75 -11.16 -22.56
CA TYR A 188 -0.09 -10.67 -21.34
C TYR A 188 -0.98 -10.80 -20.10
N ILE A 189 -2.26 -10.42 -20.19
CA ILE A 189 -3.20 -10.58 -19.08
C ILE A 189 -3.39 -12.07 -18.75
N HIS A 190 -3.40 -12.93 -19.76
CA HIS A 190 -3.50 -14.37 -19.59
C HIS A 190 -2.25 -14.95 -18.92
N SER A 191 -1.05 -14.62 -19.40
CA SER A 191 0.22 -15.06 -18.81
C SER A 191 0.36 -14.57 -17.38
N MET A 192 0.03 -13.30 -17.10
CA MET A 192 -0.02 -12.74 -15.75
C MET A 192 -0.93 -13.58 -14.83
N ARG A 193 -2.15 -13.93 -15.27
CA ARG A 193 -3.07 -14.74 -14.47
C ARG A 193 -2.50 -16.12 -14.14
N ILE A 194 -1.82 -16.74 -15.10
CA ILE A 194 -1.14 -18.03 -14.89
C ILE A 194 -0.01 -17.86 -13.87
N LEU A 195 0.83 -16.84 -14.04
CA LEU A 195 1.94 -16.54 -13.12
C LEU A 195 1.46 -16.29 -11.69
N MET A 196 0.43 -15.47 -11.49
CA MET A 196 -0.08 -15.20 -10.14
C MET A 196 -0.56 -16.49 -9.45
N LYS A 197 -1.14 -17.45 -10.19
CA LYS A 197 -1.51 -18.76 -9.65
C LYS A 197 -0.28 -19.60 -9.27
N GLY A 198 0.77 -19.55 -10.08
CA GLY A 198 2.06 -20.19 -9.77
C GLY A 198 2.72 -19.62 -8.52
N ILE A 199 2.69 -18.29 -8.35
CA ILE A 199 3.21 -17.62 -7.15
C ILE A 199 2.44 -18.06 -5.90
N ILE A 200 1.11 -18.09 -5.96
CA ILE A 200 0.28 -18.56 -4.85
C ILE A 200 0.60 -20.02 -4.49
N ALA A 201 0.79 -20.87 -5.51
CA ALA A 201 1.20 -22.26 -5.32
C ALA A 201 2.59 -22.38 -4.67
N CYS A 202 3.55 -21.55 -5.07
CA CYS A 202 4.87 -21.49 -4.47
C CYS A 202 4.79 -21.12 -2.98
N SER A 203 3.99 -20.11 -2.62
CA SER A 203 3.79 -19.76 -1.21
C SER A 203 3.15 -20.90 -0.41
N TRP A 204 2.19 -21.63 -0.98
CA TRP A 204 1.63 -22.83 -0.33
C TRP A 204 2.64 -23.98 -0.19
N TYR A 205 3.55 -24.13 -1.16
CA TYR A 205 4.63 -25.09 -1.04
C TYR A 205 5.55 -24.75 0.14
N HIS A 206 6.00 -23.50 0.26
CA HIS A 206 6.82 -23.10 1.41
C HIS A 206 6.06 -23.20 2.73
N GLU A 207 4.74 -22.96 2.74
CA GLU A 207 3.93 -23.07 3.96
C GLU A 207 3.68 -24.53 4.39
N GLN A 208 3.40 -25.43 3.45
CA GLN A 208 2.88 -26.78 3.74
C GLN A 208 3.86 -27.92 3.41
N GLY A 209 4.92 -27.65 2.65
CA GLY A 209 5.88 -28.66 2.19
C GLY A 209 5.32 -29.70 1.20
N ALA A 210 4.07 -29.56 0.75
CA ALA A 210 3.45 -30.58 -0.08
C ALA A 210 3.91 -30.51 -1.54
N VAL A 211 4.47 -31.62 -2.04
CA VAL A 211 5.02 -31.76 -3.40
C VAL A 211 4.03 -31.39 -4.51
N ARG A 212 2.72 -31.60 -4.29
CA ARG A 212 1.69 -31.17 -5.25
C ARG A 212 1.71 -29.66 -5.54
N TYR A 213 2.04 -28.84 -4.54
CA TYR A 213 2.13 -27.39 -4.72
C TYR A 213 3.41 -26.99 -5.44
N LEU A 214 4.52 -27.70 -5.21
CA LEU A 214 5.77 -27.55 -5.95
C LEU A 214 5.52 -27.77 -7.45
N SER A 215 5.03 -28.94 -7.83
CA SER A 215 4.75 -29.27 -9.24
C SER A 215 3.77 -28.28 -9.87
N MET A 216 2.69 -27.93 -9.17
CA MET A 216 1.74 -26.93 -9.67
C MET A 216 2.38 -25.54 -9.83
N ALA A 217 3.25 -25.13 -8.91
CA ALA A 217 3.95 -23.87 -9.00
C ALA A 217 4.91 -23.85 -10.19
N GLU A 218 5.73 -24.88 -10.36
CA GLU A 218 6.67 -25.01 -11.49
C GLU A 218 5.95 -24.95 -12.83
N ASP A 219 4.90 -25.76 -13.03
CA ASP A 219 4.14 -25.81 -14.28
C ASP A 219 3.57 -24.44 -14.64
N ARG A 220 2.97 -23.77 -13.66
CA ARG A 220 2.34 -22.46 -13.84
C ARG A 220 3.39 -21.37 -14.07
N LEU A 221 4.49 -21.37 -13.33
CA LEU A 221 5.52 -20.37 -13.49
C LEU A 221 6.22 -20.52 -14.84
N ARG A 222 6.65 -21.73 -15.22
CA ARG A 222 7.28 -22.00 -16.52
C ARG A 222 6.34 -21.69 -17.68
N GLY A 223 5.09 -22.18 -17.62
CA GLY A 223 4.10 -21.90 -18.67
C GLY A 223 3.72 -20.42 -18.75
N GLY A 224 3.63 -19.73 -17.61
CA GLY A 224 3.37 -18.30 -17.57
C GLY A 224 4.51 -17.47 -18.15
N ILE A 225 5.76 -17.83 -17.84
CA ILE A 225 6.96 -17.19 -18.40
C ILE A 225 7.03 -17.41 -19.90
N SER A 226 6.86 -18.64 -20.39
CA SER A 226 6.99 -18.95 -21.83
C SER A 226 5.96 -18.20 -22.69
N LEU A 227 4.76 -17.95 -22.14
CA LEU A 227 3.74 -17.13 -22.77
C LEU A 227 4.03 -15.62 -22.70
N CYS A 228 4.75 -15.18 -21.67
CA CYS A 228 5.02 -13.76 -21.40
C CYS A 228 6.29 -13.25 -22.10
N GLU A 229 7.32 -14.07 -22.17
CA GLU A 229 8.66 -13.69 -22.66
C GLU A 229 8.66 -13.17 -24.11
N PRO A 230 7.95 -13.78 -25.08
CA PRO A 230 7.87 -13.25 -26.45
C PRO A 230 7.23 -11.86 -26.53
N LEU A 231 6.41 -11.49 -25.54
CA LEU A 231 5.72 -10.20 -25.47
C LEU A 231 6.65 -9.07 -25.01
N GLY A 232 7.90 -9.35 -24.60
CA GLY A 232 8.86 -8.34 -24.16
C GLY A 232 9.14 -7.25 -25.20
N ARG A 233 8.94 -7.55 -26.49
CA ARG A 233 9.11 -6.59 -27.60
C ARG A 233 7.93 -5.64 -27.77
N SER A 234 6.71 -6.09 -27.47
CA SER A 234 5.47 -5.31 -27.66
C SER A 234 4.92 -4.72 -26.37
N ILE A 235 5.24 -5.32 -25.21
CA ILE A 235 4.74 -4.91 -23.89
C ILE A 235 5.93 -4.72 -22.96
N SER A 236 6.26 -3.46 -22.70
CA SER A 236 7.36 -3.05 -21.80
C SER A 236 7.23 -3.56 -20.35
N ALA A 237 6.04 -3.96 -19.91
CA ALA A 237 5.81 -4.56 -18.59
C ALA A 237 6.12 -6.07 -18.56
N ALA A 238 6.18 -6.76 -19.71
CA ALA A 238 6.39 -8.19 -19.79
C ALA A 238 7.74 -8.66 -19.20
N PRO A 239 8.88 -7.97 -19.44
CA PRO A 239 10.16 -8.39 -18.84
C PRO A 239 10.13 -8.34 -17.31
N VAL A 240 9.43 -7.36 -16.73
CA VAL A 240 9.28 -7.23 -15.28
C VAL A 240 8.44 -8.38 -14.70
N LEU A 241 7.37 -8.75 -15.39
CA LEU A 241 6.54 -9.90 -15.01
C LEU A 241 7.30 -11.23 -15.14
N CYS A 242 8.15 -11.39 -16.16
CA CYS A 242 9.04 -12.55 -16.28
C CYS A 242 10.07 -12.60 -15.14
N ARG A 243 10.72 -11.47 -14.79
CA ARG A 243 11.65 -11.41 -13.63
C ARG A 243 10.97 -11.86 -12.34
N LEU A 244 9.73 -11.44 -12.11
CA LEU A 244 8.93 -11.91 -10.97
C LEU A 244 8.73 -13.43 -11.03
N GLY A 245 8.38 -13.98 -12.19
CA GLY A 245 8.24 -15.43 -12.38
C GLY A 245 9.54 -16.21 -12.11
N TYR A 246 10.68 -15.74 -12.64
CA TYR A 246 11.99 -16.36 -12.41
C TYR A 246 12.41 -16.32 -10.95
N PHE A 247 12.13 -15.22 -10.23
CA PHE A 247 12.36 -15.17 -8.80
C PHE A 247 11.67 -16.32 -8.08
N TYR A 248 10.37 -16.53 -8.34
CA TYR A 248 9.62 -17.63 -7.70
C TYR A 248 10.03 -19.01 -8.19
N LEU A 249 10.56 -19.16 -9.40
CA LEU A 249 11.18 -20.43 -9.82
C LEU A 249 12.42 -20.75 -8.99
N ARG A 250 13.29 -19.77 -8.73
CA ARG A 250 14.46 -19.95 -7.83
C ARG A 250 14.04 -20.26 -6.40
N GLU A 251 12.94 -19.66 -5.93
CA GLU A 251 12.39 -20.01 -4.60
C GLU A 251 12.01 -21.49 -4.50
N LEU A 252 11.50 -22.10 -5.57
CA LEU A 252 11.13 -23.52 -5.59
C LEU A 252 12.34 -24.47 -5.54
N GLU A 253 13.55 -23.98 -5.80
CA GLU A 253 14.79 -24.76 -5.62
C GLU A 253 15.18 -24.89 -4.14
N LYS A 254 14.60 -24.06 -3.27
CA LYS A 254 14.83 -24.09 -1.82
C LYS A 254 13.89 -25.10 -1.15
N PRO A 255 14.33 -25.73 -0.05
CA PRO A 255 13.43 -26.56 0.75
C PRO A 255 12.24 -25.73 1.28
N PRO A 256 11.11 -26.38 1.60
CA PRO A 256 9.99 -25.69 2.21
C PRO A 256 10.42 -25.08 3.53
N LEU A 257 9.86 -23.91 3.85
CA LEU A 257 10.26 -23.19 5.05
C LEU A 257 9.68 -23.90 6.26
N GLU A 258 10.54 -24.37 7.16
CA GLU A 258 10.12 -25.16 8.29
C GLU A 258 9.09 -24.40 9.15
N PHE A 259 7.96 -25.05 9.38
CA PHE A 259 7.01 -24.64 10.39
C PHE A 259 7.56 -25.08 11.75
N GLN A 260 7.99 -24.13 12.59
CA GLN A 260 8.12 -24.42 14.03
C GLN A 260 6.72 -24.56 14.63
N SER A 261 6.12 -25.72 14.35
CA SER A 261 4.88 -26.30 14.86
C SER A 261 3.58 -25.48 14.73
N ARG A 262 2.69 -25.99 13.87
CA ARG A 262 1.23 -25.82 13.93
C ARG A 262 0.64 -26.67 15.07
N GLN A 263 1.26 -26.73 16.26
CA GLN A 263 0.84 -27.66 17.33
C GLN A 263 -0.47 -27.29 18.04
N GLY A 264 -1.18 -26.21 17.66
CA GLY A 264 -2.38 -25.77 18.38
C GLY A 264 -3.63 -25.45 17.56
N TYR A 265 -3.63 -25.59 16.22
CA TYR A 265 -4.74 -25.05 15.40
C TYR A 265 -5.67 -26.09 14.76
N TRP A 266 -5.29 -27.38 14.72
CA TRP A 266 -6.15 -28.43 14.16
C TRP A 266 -7.08 -29.08 15.18
N GLU A 267 -6.88 -28.88 16.48
CA GLU A 267 -7.79 -29.41 17.51
C GLU A 267 -9.16 -28.70 17.52
N ASN A 268 -9.25 -27.48 16.99
CA ASN A 268 -10.51 -26.72 16.94
C ASN A 268 -11.35 -26.95 15.68
N PHE A 269 -10.92 -27.81 14.75
CA PHE A 269 -11.66 -28.10 13.51
C PHE A 269 -12.08 -29.58 13.37
N ARG A 270 -12.00 -30.36 14.45
CA ARG A 270 -12.52 -31.74 14.49
C ARG A 270 -13.88 -31.90 15.16
N ILE A 271 -14.55 -30.80 15.52
CA ILE A 271 -15.94 -30.81 15.95
C ILE A 271 -16.67 -29.77 15.09
N LEU A 272 -17.20 -30.21 13.95
CA LEU A 272 -18.42 -29.78 13.28
C LEU A 272 -18.63 -30.66 12.04
#